data_AF-A0A368JL02-F1
#
_entry.id   AF-A0A368JL02-F1
#
_cell.length_a   1.000
_cell.length_b   1.000
_cell.length_c   1.000
_cell.angle_alpha   90.00
_cell.angle_beta   90.00
_cell.angle_gamma   90.00
#
_symmetry.space_group_name_H-M   'P 1'
#
loop_
_entity.id
_entity.type
_entity.pdbx_description
1 polymer ?
#
loop_
_entity_poly.entity_id
_entity_poly.type
_entity_poly.pdbx_seq_one_letter_code
_entity_poly.pdbx_strand_id
1 'polypeptide(L)'
;MLKRCRDIRENNNLYSSLLSQIKFVANRPILFTRGIGSHWEYTSFNSELRYQNGSNGKFTGKQKISEYSDYGFQIFSESFQRPIFRFDADGVVHENRNETLPILQRRVFTPHFHQYDEEGVEFAFRTLEIDENVARIQSDLDFGFACFCREAKILMDSGGRPALSFQASLFIDAEHLDLHKGIDFE
;
A
#
# COMPACT_ATOMS: atom_id res chain seq x y z
N MET A 1 -23.85 -13.87 -4.93
CA MET A 1 -24.12 -12.43 -4.73
C MET A 1 -22.80 -11.67 -4.69
N LEU A 2 -22.64 -10.62 -5.49
CA LEU A 2 -21.49 -9.71 -5.45
C LEU A 2 -21.45 -9.00 -4.09
N LYS A 3 -20.29 -8.97 -3.44
CA LYS A 3 -20.12 -8.23 -2.18
C LYS A 3 -20.01 -6.75 -2.53
N ARG A 4 -21.05 -5.99 -2.24
CA ARG A 4 -21.11 -4.54 -2.49
C ARG A 4 -20.79 -3.78 -1.21
N CYS A 5 -19.97 -2.74 -1.32
CA CYS A 5 -19.77 -1.76 -0.27
C CYS A 5 -20.91 -0.74 -0.33
N ARG A 6 -21.89 -0.90 0.58
CA ARG A 6 -23.05 0.00 0.68
C ARG A 6 -22.63 1.46 0.82
N ASP A 7 -21.65 1.71 1.68
CA ASP A 7 -21.17 3.05 2.02
C ASP A 7 -20.58 3.78 0.80
N ILE A 8 -19.79 3.07 -0.03
CA ILE A 8 -19.24 3.63 -1.27
C ILE A 8 -20.35 3.91 -2.29
N ARG A 9 -21.31 3.00 -2.44
CA ARG A 9 -22.42 3.17 -3.39
C ARG A 9 -23.30 4.37 -3.01
N GLU A 10 -23.65 4.49 -1.73
CA GLU A 10 -24.50 5.59 -1.22
C GLU A 10 -23.78 6.94 -1.24
N ASN A 11 -22.44 6.94 -1.12
CA ASN A 11 -21.61 8.14 -1.14
C ASN A 11 -20.69 8.21 -2.38
N ASN A 12 -21.12 7.69 -3.52
CA ASN A 12 -20.25 7.55 -4.70
C ASN A 12 -19.68 8.91 -5.18
N ASN A 13 -20.49 9.97 -5.15
CA ASN A 13 -20.02 11.30 -5.55
C ASN A 13 -18.83 11.77 -4.69
N LEU A 14 -18.91 11.56 -3.37
CA LEU A 14 -17.80 11.86 -2.47
C LEU A 14 -16.62 10.95 -2.78
N TYR A 15 -16.82 9.64 -2.89
CA TYR A 15 -15.78 8.66 -3.20
C TYR A 15 -15.01 9.02 -4.49
N SER A 16 -15.73 9.24 -5.59
CA SER A 16 -15.18 9.61 -6.89
C SER A 16 -14.44 10.95 -6.84
N SER A 17 -14.94 11.92 -6.06
CA SER A 17 -14.23 13.16 -5.79
C SER A 17 -12.94 12.93 -4.99
N LEU A 18 -12.93 12.03 -4.01
CA LEU A 18 -11.74 11.73 -3.21
C LEU A 18 -10.65 11.02 -4.04
N LEU A 19 -11.02 10.11 -4.94
CA LEU A 19 -10.07 9.45 -5.82
C LEU A 19 -9.42 10.41 -6.81
N SER A 20 -10.23 11.28 -7.43
CA SER A 20 -9.80 12.13 -8.53
C SER A 20 -8.90 13.32 -8.11
N GLN A 21 -8.98 13.75 -6.85
CA GLN A 21 -8.22 14.90 -6.35
C GLN A 21 -6.78 14.56 -5.94
N ILE A 22 -5.95 15.61 -5.87
CA ILE A 22 -4.60 15.52 -5.30
C ILE A 22 -4.68 15.27 -3.79
N LYS A 23 -3.72 14.52 -3.27
CA LYS A 23 -3.58 14.18 -1.85
C LYS A 23 -2.17 14.56 -1.42
N PHE A 24 -2.03 15.02 -0.18
CA PHE A 24 -0.80 15.58 0.35
C PHE A 24 -0.33 14.80 1.57
N VAL A 25 0.97 14.55 1.62
CA VAL A 25 1.70 14.09 2.82
C VAL A 25 2.70 15.15 3.27
N ALA A 26 3.19 15.03 4.50
CA ALA A 26 4.17 15.94 5.07
C ALA A 26 5.46 16.01 4.22
N ASN A 27 6.16 17.15 4.29
CA ASN A 27 7.45 17.40 3.63
C ASN A 27 8.62 16.65 4.30
N ARG A 28 8.53 15.33 4.37
CA ARG A 28 9.56 14.43 4.90
C ARG A 28 9.44 13.05 4.29
N PRO A 29 10.52 12.25 4.25
CA PRO A 29 10.43 10.85 3.85
C PRO A 29 9.42 10.08 4.71
N ILE A 30 8.71 9.15 4.09
CA ILE A 30 7.84 8.21 4.79
C ILE A 30 8.72 7.15 5.44
N LEU A 31 8.72 7.12 6.76
CA LEU A 31 9.54 6.21 7.54
C LEU A 31 8.85 4.85 7.72
N PHE A 32 9.42 3.82 7.09
CA PHE A 32 9.12 2.42 7.37
C PHE A 32 9.80 1.98 8.67
N THR A 33 9.00 1.50 9.62
CA THR A 33 9.46 0.96 10.90
C THR A 33 9.21 -0.54 10.96
N ARG A 34 10.16 -1.30 11.54
CA ARG A 34 10.00 -2.75 11.76
C ARG A 34 8.88 -3.02 12.77
N GLY A 35 8.08 -4.03 12.49
CA GLY A 35 7.02 -4.53 13.35
C GLY A 35 6.90 -6.04 13.26
N ILE A 36 6.37 -6.65 14.31
CA ILE A 36 6.12 -8.09 14.39
C ILE A 36 4.61 -8.32 14.24
N GLY A 37 4.23 -9.11 13.24
CA GLY A 37 2.85 -9.58 13.05
C GLY A 37 2.64 -10.92 13.75
N SER A 38 1.41 -11.43 13.72
CA SER A 38 1.08 -12.71 14.35
C SER A 38 1.85 -13.91 13.78
N HIS A 39 2.32 -13.83 12.53
CA HIS A 39 2.97 -14.94 11.83
C HIS A 39 4.24 -14.56 11.06
N TRP A 40 4.54 -13.27 10.91
CA TRP A 40 5.62 -12.79 10.07
C TRP A 40 6.04 -11.37 10.48
N GLU A 41 7.31 -11.06 10.21
CA GLU A 41 7.86 -9.73 10.44
C GLU A 41 7.70 -8.84 9.22
N TYR A 42 7.52 -7.55 9.48
CA TYR A 42 7.28 -6.56 8.45
C TYR A 42 7.94 -5.23 8.75
N THR A 43 8.11 -4.44 7.70
CA THR A 43 8.25 -3.00 7.84
C THR A 43 6.90 -2.36 7.46
N SER A 44 6.52 -1.28 8.13
CA SER A 44 5.29 -0.56 7.81
C SER A 44 5.40 0.92 8.13
N PHE A 45 4.50 1.71 7.55
CA PHE A 45 4.27 3.08 7.97
C PHE A 45 2.77 3.37 8.10
N ASN A 46 2.48 4.42 8.87
CA ASN A 46 1.18 5.06 8.92
C ASN A 46 1.41 6.58 8.89
N SER A 47 1.05 7.20 7.78
CA SER A 47 1.16 8.64 7.56
C SER A 47 -0.23 9.25 7.51
N GLU A 48 -0.35 10.46 8.04
CA GLU A 48 -1.48 11.33 7.75
C GLU A 48 -1.50 11.65 6.24
N LEU A 49 -2.71 11.80 5.71
CA LEU A 49 -2.97 12.15 4.33
C LEU A 49 -4.03 13.25 4.31
N ARG A 50 -3.74 14.36 3.64
CA ARG A 50 -4.68 15.47 3.47
C ARG A 50 -5.17 15.52 2.03
N TYR A 51 -6.47 15.55 1.84
CA TYR A 51 -7.06 15.68 0.53
C TYR A 51 -7.11 17.16 0.09
N GLN A 52 -7.12 17.42 -1.22
CA GLN A 52 -7.16 18.79 -1.76
C GLN A 52 -8.37 19.61 -1.29
N ASN A 53 -9.53 18.97 -1.11
CA ASN A 53 -10.74 19.57 -0.54
C ASN A 53 -10.67 19.84 0.99
N GLY A 54 -9.54 19.53 1.64
CA GLY A 54 -9.33 19.74 3.07
C GLY A 54 -9.76 18.58 3.97
N SER A 55 -10.35 17.50 3.43
CA SER A 55 -10.64 16.32 4.26
C SER A 55 -9.36 15.58 4.67
N ASN A 56 -9.44 14.82 5.76
CA ASN A 56 -8.33 14.04 6.28
C ASN A 56 -8.47 12.55 5.94
N GLY A 57 -7.34 11.86 6.01
CA GLY A 57 -7.23 10.44 5.73
C GLY A 57 -5.91 9.87 6.24
N LYS A 58 -5.66 8.62 5.86
CA LYS A 58 -4.42 7.92 6.19
C LYS A 58 -3.84 7.30 4.94
N PHE A 59 -2.52 7.32 4.87
CA PHE A 59 -1.74 6.59 3.89
C PHE A 59 -0.90 5.57 4.65
N THR A 60 -1.10 4.29 4.37
CA THR A 60 -0.36 3.21 5.00
C THR A 60 0.33 2.36 3.96
N GLY A 61 1.40 1.72 4.38
CA GLY A 61 2.09 0.72 3.58
C GLY A 61 2.75 -0.33 4.46
N LYS A 62 2.93 -1.51 3.90
CA LYS A 62 3.50 -2.66 4.58
C LYS A 62 4.32 -3.48 3.60
N GLN A 63 5.47 -3.98 4.04
CA GLN A 63 6.31 -4.92 3.32
C GLN A 63 6.71 -6.06 4.25
N LYS A 64 6.60 -7.29 3.79
CA LYS A 64 7.07 -8.48 4.51
C LYS A 64 8.60 -8.56 4.43
N ILE A 65 9.25 -8.78 5.57
CA ILE A 65 10.73 -8.78 5.62
C ILE A 65 11.33 -9.99 4.90
N SER A 66 10.67 -11.16 4.98
CA SER A 66 11.17 -12.39 4.38
C SER A 66 10.92 -12.49 2.87
N GLU A 67 10.10 -11.61 2.30
CA GLU A 67 9.65 -11.67 0.91
C GLU A 67 9.46 -10.26 0.37
N TYR A 68 10.51 -9.74 -0.26
CA TYR A 68 10.60 -8.32 -0.62
C TYR A 68 9.51 -7.86 -1.61
N SER A 69 9.02 -8.76 -2.47
CA SER A 69 7.92 -8.50 -3.40
C SER A 69 6.55 -8.41 -2.72
N ASP A 70 6.39 -8.98 -1.53
CA ASP A 70 5.14 -8.95 -0.76
C ASP A 70 5.04 -7.63 0.01
N TYR A 71 4.58 -6.60 -0.72
CA TYR A 71 4.25 -5.30 -0.17
C TYR A 71 2.96 -4.74 -0.76
N GLY A 72 2.37 -3.80 -0.04
CA GLY A 72 1.16 -3.12 -0.48
C GLY A 72 0.96 -1.76 0.19
N PHE A 73 0.09 -0.98 -0.43
CA PHE A 73 -0.20 0.40 -0.06
C PHE A 73 -1.71 0.63 0.02
N GLN A 74 -2.16 1.46 0.96
CA GLN A 74 -3.58 1.73 1.17
C GLN A 74 -3.84 3.19 1.50
N ILE A 75 -4.90 3.74 0.92
CA ILE A 75 -5.42 5.06 1.22
C ILE A 75 -6.77 4.93 1.91
N PHE A 76 -6.92 5.66 3.00
CA PHE A 76 -8.15 5.79 3.77
C PHE A 76 -8.63 7.23 3.74
N SER A 77 -9.94 7.40 3.84
CA SER A 77 -10.59 8.66 4.16
C SER A 77 -11.37 8.48 5.45
N GLU A 78 -11.44 9.51 6.29
CA GLU A 78 -12.27 9.47 7.50
C GLU A 78 -13.76 9.25 7.20
N SER A 79 -14.20 9.54 5.97
CA SER A 79 -15.57 9.30 5.51
C SER A 79 -15.90 7.82 5.25
N PHE A 80 -14.91 6.93 5.21
CA PHE A 80 -15.11 5.52 4.87
C PHE A 80 -14.38 4.59 5.85
N GLN A 81 -15.05 3.52 6.30
CA GLN A 81 -14.48 2.57 7.27
C GLN A 81 -13.40 1.63 6.69
N ARG A 82 -13.07 1.74 5.41
CA ARG A 82 -12.21 0.82 4.67
C ARG A 82 -11.27 1.57 3.73
N PRO A 83 -10.20 0.92 3.22
CA PRO A 83 -9.39 1.52 2.18
C PRO A 83 -10.25 1.89 0.98
N ILE A 84 -10.09 3.11 0.48
CA ILE A 84 -10.77 3.59 -0.72
C ILE A 84 -9.98 3.29 -2.00
N PHE A 85 -8.68 3.05 -1.83
CA PHE A 85 -7.74 2.69 -2.89
C PHE A 85 -6.63 1.81 -2.28
N ARG A 86 -6.30 0.69 -2.93
CA ARG A 86 -5.24 -0.23 -2.51
C ARG A 86 -4.35 -0.60 -3.68
N PHE A 87 -3.11 -0.97 -3.38
CA PHE A 87 -2.20 -1.61 -4.31
C PHE A 87 -1.54 -2.80 -3.64
N ASP A 88 -1.47 -3.91 -4.38
CA ASP A 88 -0.82 -5.14 -3.96
C ASP A 88 0.25 -5.48 -5.01
N ALA A 89 1.50 -5.55 -4.59
CA ALA A 89 2.64 -5.76 -5.48
C ALA A 89 2.83 -7.23 -5.88
N ASP A 90 2.46 -8.13 -4.98
CA ASP A 90 2.51 -9.56 -5.14
C ASP A 90 1.33 -10.23 -4.42
N GLY A 91 1.10 -11.52 -4.66
CA GLY A 91 0.04 -12.29 -4.05
C GLY A 91 -0.95 -12.90 -5.05
N VAL A 92 -2.19 -13.05 -4.60
CA VAL A 92 -3.19 -13.85 -5.33
C VAL A 92 -3.78 -13.06 -6.51
N VAL A 93 -3.93 -13.74 -7.64
CA VAL A 93 -4.65 -13.22 -8.81
C VAL A 93 -6.08 -12.87 -8.43
N HIS A 94 -6.47 -11.62 -8.65
CA HIS A 94 -7.83 -11.18 -8.39
C HIS A 94 -8.75 -11.57 -9.56
N GLU A 95 -10.00 -11.95 -9.27
CA GLU A 95 -11.02 -12.17 -10.30
C GLU A 95 -12.12 -11.11 -10.17
N ASN A 96 -12.15 -10.18 -11.13
CA ASN A 96 -13.24 -9.22 -11.27
C ASN A 96 -14.52 -9.97 -11.65
N ARG A 97 -15.50 -10.00 -10.74
CA ARG A 97 -16.76 -10.70 -10.96
C ARG A 97 -17.62 -9.95 -11.99
N ASN A 98 -17.46 -10.30 -13.25
CA ASN A 98 -18.32 -9.87 -14.36
C ASN A 98 -18.77 -11.09 -15.17
N GLU A 99 -20.03 -11.49 -15.04
CA GLU A 99 -20.56 -12.71 -15.66
C GLU A 99 -20.61 -12.62 -17.20
N THR A 100 -20.51 -11.42 -17.77
CA THR A 100 -20.53 -11.22 -19.23
C THR A 100 -19.16 -11.41 -19.89
N LEU A 101 -18.07 -11.47 -19.11
CA LEU A 101 -16.71 -11.62 -19.62
C LEU A 101 -16.15 -13.04 -19.41
N PRO A 102 -15.34 -13.57 -20.34
CA PRO A 102 -14.59 -14.80 -20.15
C PRO A 102 -13.66 -14.74 -18.93
N ILE A 103 -13.47 -15.86 -18.21
CA ILE A 103 -12.62 -15.96 -17.01
C ILE A 103 -11.25 -15.32 -17.21
N LEU A 104 -10.59 -15.56 -18.34
CA LEU A 104 -9.26 -15.02 -18.62
C LEU A 104 -9.23 -13.48 -18.64
N GLN A 105 -10.32 -12.84 -19.07
CA GLN A 105 -10.45 -11.38 -19.10
C GLN A 105 -10.86 -10.79 -17.75
N ARG A 106 -11.27 -11.64 -16.80
CA ARG A 106 -11.64 -11.24 -15.43
C ARG A 106 -10.46 -11.31 -14.46
N ARG A 107 -9.39 -12.02 -14.84
CA ARG A 107 -8.22 -12.22 -13.98
C ARG A 107 -7.26 -11.05 -14.07
N VAL A 108 -6.92 -10.49 -12.92
CA VAL A 108 -5.96 -9.41 -12.78
C VAL A 108 -4.81 -9.92 -11.92
N PHE A 109 -3.66 -10.10 -12.55
CA PHE A 109 -2.44 -10.57 -11.89
C PHE A 109 -1.82 -9.43 -11.09
N THR A 110 -1.12 -9.75 -10.01
CA THR A 110 -0.26 -8.79 -9.32
C THR A 110 0.95 -8.43 -10.19
N PRO A 111 1.53 -7.24 -10.02
CA PRO A 111 1.05 -6.10 -9.24
C PRO A 111 -0.26 -5.51 -9.78
N HIS A 112 -1.18 -5.07 -8.91
CA HIS A 112 -2.43 -4.40 -9.32
C HIS A 112 -2.98 -3.45 -8.28
N PHE A 113 -3.86 -2.55 -8.74
CA PHE A 113 -4.64 -1.64 -7.90
C PHE A 113 -6.01 -2.22 -7.60
N HIS A 114 -6.61 -1.79 -6.51
CA HIS A 114 -8.02 -2.00 -6.18
C HIS A 114 -8.73 -0.68 -5.93
N GLN A 115 -9.94 -0.59 -6.45
CA GLN A 115 -10.89 0.47 -6.17
C GLN A 115 -12.32 -0.07 -6.28
N TYR A 116 -13.31 0.80 -6.13
CA TYR A 116 -14.73 0.46 -6.23
C TYR A 116 -15.36 1.15 -7.43
N ASP A 117 -16.34 0.49 -8.04
CA ASP A 117 -17.19 1.11 -9.04
C ASP A 117 -18.37 1.90 -8.40
N GLU A 118 -19.23 2.46 -9.25
CA GLU A 118 -20.42 3.21 -8.82
C GLU A 118 -21.44 2.37 -8.03
N GLU A 119 -21.46 1.06 -8.26
CA GLU A 119 -22.31 0.11 -7.55
C GLU A 119 -21.69 -0.35 -6.21
N GLY A 120 -20.51 0.16 -5.87
CA GLY A 120 -19.73 -0.21 -4.70
C GLY A 120 -19.11 -1.59 -4.79
N VAL A 121 -18.93 -2.14 -5.99
CA VAL A 121 -18.22 -3.41 -6.23
C VAL A 121 -16.72 -3.12 -6.29
N GLU A 122 -15.94 -3.79 -5.43
CA GLU A 122 -14.48 -3.74 -5.52
C GLU A 122 -14.02 -4.47 -6.77
N PHE A 123 -13.10 -3.86 -7.52
CA PHE A 123 -12.45 -4.47 -8.66
C PHE A 123 -10.95 -4.15 -8.67
N ALA A 124 -10.19 -5.07 -9.26
CA ALA A 124 -8.76 -4.89 -9.50
C ALA A 124 -8.51 -4.37 -10.93
N PHE A 125 -7.44 -3.61 -11.11
CA PHE A 125 -6.99 -3.19 -12.44
C PHE A 125 -5.48 -2.96 -12.48
N ARG A 126 -4.93 -2.98 -13.70
CA ARG A 126 -3.54 -2.58 -13.98
C ARG A 126 -3.53 -1.43 -14.96
N THR A 127 -2.52 -0.58 -14.85
CA THR A 127 -2.23 0.46 -15.81
C THR A 127 -1.13 -0.01 -16.76
N LEU A 128 -0.96 0.68 -17.90
CA LEU A 128 0.12 0.37 -18.83
C LEU A 128 1.50 0.42 -18.15
N GLU A 129 1.71 1.39 -17.25
CA GLU A 129 2.95 1.50 -16.49
C GLU A 129 3.22 0.25 -15.64
N ILE A 130 2.17 -0.33 -15.04
CA ILE A 130 2.29 -1.58 -14.29
C ILE A 130 2.63 -2.75 -15.22
N ASP A 131 1.91 -2.87 -16.34
CA ASP A 131 2.13 -3.96 -17.32
C ASP A 131 3.57 -3.95 -17.86
N GLU A 132 4.14 -2.77 -18.11
CA GLU A 132 5.50 -2.62 -18.64
C GLU A 132 6.60 -2.82 -17.60
N ASN A 133 6.28 -2.75 -16.29
CA ASN A 133 7.29 -2.72 -15.22
C ASN A 133 7.10 -3.78 -14.13
N VAL A 134 6.32 -4.84 -14.38
CA VAL A 134 6.01 -5.90 -13.38
C VAL A 134 7.25 -6.37 -12.60
N ALA A 135 8.29 -6.83 -13.29
CA ALA A 135 9.49 -7.35 -12.64
C ALA A 135 10.21 -6.30 -11.80
N ARG A 136 10.26 -5.05 -12.29
CA ARG A 136 10.88 -3.94 -11.57
C ARG A 136 10.12 -3.62 -10.29
N ILE A 137 8.79 -3.48 -10.39
CA ILE A 137 7.90 -3.24 -9.25
C ILE A 137 8.12 -4.30 -8.17
N GLN A 138 8.15 -5.59 -8.54
CA GLN A 138 8.38 -6.67 -7.59
C GLN A 138 9.77 -6.66 -6.93
N SER A 139 10.78 -6.09 -7.60
CA SER A 139 12.17 -6.06 -7.12
C SER A 139 12.60 -4.73 -6.47
N ASP A 140 11.84 -3.66 -6.64
CA ASP A 140 12.20 -2.29 -6.28
C ASP A 140 10.99 -1.59 -5.65
N LEU A 141 10.96 -1.59 -4.30
CA LEU A 141 9.88 -1.01 -3.51
C LEU A 141 9.72 0.50 -3.77
N ASP A 142 10.83 1.23 -3.98
CA ASP A 142 10.78 2.66 -4.25
C ASP A 142 10.11 2.94 -5.61
N PHE A 143 10.40 2.11 -6.62
CA PHE A 143 9.73 2.20 -7.91
C PHE A 143 8.24 1.90 -7.79
N GLY A 144 7.87 0.80 -7.11
CA GLY A 144 6.46 0.46 -6.88
C GLY A 144 5.71 1.53 -6.09
N PHE A 145 6.36 2.12 -5.08
CA PHE A 145 5.83 3.24 -4.31
C PHE A 145 5.62 4.49 -5.17
N ALA A 146 6.55 4.80 -6.08
CA ALA A 146 6.41 5.90 -7.02
C ALA A 146 5.24 5.69 -7.99
N CYS A 147 5.05 4.47 -8.51
CA CYS A 147 3.88 4.11 -9.32
C CYS A 147 2.58 4.32 -8.55
N PHE A 148 2.52 3.85 -7.29
CA PHE A 148 1.36 4.05 -6.43
C PHE A 148 1.05 5.53 -6.20
N CYS A 149 2.04 6.32 -5.80
CA CYS A 149 1.87 7.75 -5.53
C CYS A 149 1.40 8.50 -6.79
N ARG A 150 1.91 8.13 -7.98
CA ARG A 150 1.47 8.73 -9.24
C ARG A 150 0.01 8.42 -9.53
N GLU A 151 -0.38 7.15 -9.48
CA GLU A 151 -1.75 6.72 -9.75
C GLU A 151 -2.74 7.33 -8.75
N ALA A 152 -2.37 7.33 -7.47
CA ALA A 152 -3.18 7.88 -6.39
C ALA A 152 -3.14 9.42 -6.26
N LYS A 153 -2.33 10.11 -7.07
CA LYS A 153 -2.12 11.58 -7.06
C LYS A 153 -1.62 12.10 -5.70
N ILE A 154 -0.65 11.41 -5.10
CA ILE A 154 -0.03 11.81 -3.83
C ILE A 154 1.21 12.67 -4.09
N LEU A 155 1.26 13.83 -3.46
CA LEU A 155 2.40 14.74 -3.44
C LEU A 155 2.80 15.05 -1.99
N MET A 156 4.00 15.57 -1.80
CA MET A 156 4.33 16.28 -0.56
C MET A 156 3.65 17.65 -0.54
N ASP A 157 3.47 18.26 0.63
CA ASP A 157 2.91 19.63 0.75
C ASP A 157 3.68 20.69 -0.07
N SER A 158 4.97 20.47 -0.31
CA SER A 158 5.83 21.29 -1.17
C SER A 158 5.60 21.08 -2.68
N GLY A 159 4.75 20.14 -3.06
CA GLY A 159 4.51 19.73 -4.45
C GLY A 159 5.49 18.68 -4.97
N GLY A 160 6.51 18.29 -4.19
CA GLY A 160 7.46 17.23 -4.55
C GLY A 160 6.85 15.82 -4.49
N ARG A 161 7.61 14.83 -4.97
CA ARG A 161 7.22 13.41 -4.85
C ARG A 161 7.58 12.88 -3.47
N PRO A 162 6.69 12.11 -2.81
CA PRO A 162 7.05 11.40 -1.59
C PRO A 162 8.22 10.44 -1.84
N ALA A 163 9.04 10.22 -0.82
CA ALA A 163 10.13 9.26 -0.83
C ALA A 163 10.04 8.37 0.41
N LEU A 164 10.60 7.16 0.32
CA LEU A 164 10.67 6.25 1.46
C LEU A 164 12.00 6.43 2.21
N SER A 165 11.97 6.08 3.50
CA SER A 165 13.15 5.88 4.32
C SER A 165 12.89 4.70 5.25
N PHE A 166 13.91 3.94 5.60
CA PHE A 166 13.81 2.84 6.56
C PHE A 166 14.46 3.25 7.86
N GLN A 167 13.84 2.91 8.99
CA GLN A 167 14.46 3.11 10.29
C GLN A 167 15.68 2.17 10.38
N ALA A 168 16.88 2.74 10.44
CA ALA A 168 18.08 1.98 10.70
C ALA A 168 17.94 1.28 12.07
N SER A 169 18.13 -0.04 12.10
CA SER A 169 18.28 -0.76 13.35
C SER A 169 19.60 -0.30 13.99
N LEU A 170 19.52 0.51 15.05
CA LEU A 170 20.69 0.91 15.85
C LEU A 170 21.34 -0.26 16.61
N PHE A 171 20.75 -1.45 16.52
CA PHE A 171 21.28 -2.67 17.07
C PHE A 171 21.25 -3.69 15.93
N ILE A 172 22.41 -3.91 15.32
CA ILE A 172 22.75 -5.28 14.89
C ILE A 172 22.65 -6.08 16.18
N ASP A 173 21.89 -7.17 16.17
CA ASP A 173 21.94 -8.16 17.25
C ASP A 173 23.42 -8.48 17.45
N ALA A 174 24.03 -7.83 18.43
CA ALA A 174 25.26 -8.32 19.00
C ALA A 174 24.79 -9.63 19.61
N GLU A 175 24.95 -10.72 18.86
CA GLU A 175 25.22 -12.00 19.46
C GLU A 175 26.14 -11.66 20.62
N HIS A 176 25.61 -11.84 21.84
CA HIS A 176 26.34 -11.60 23.05
C HIS A 176 27.48 -12.61 22.96
N LEU A 177 28.58 -12.20 22.33
CA LEU A 177 29.78 -12.97 22.23
C LEU A 177 30.23 -13.01 23.67
N ASP A 178 29.95 -14.12 24.35
CA ASP A 178 30.52 -14.39 25.65
C ASP A 178 32.03 -14.48 25.45
N LEU A 179 32.68 -13.31 25.51
CA LEU A 179 34.13 -13.15 25.45
C LEU A 179 34.81 -13.91 26.59
N HIS A 180 34.04 -14.36 27.60
CA HIS A 180 34.53 -15.04 28.78
C HIS A 180 34.29 -16.54 28.78
N LYS A 181 33.64 -17.14 27.76
CA LYS A 181 33.44 -18.60 27.62
C LYS A 181 33.29 -19.32 28.99
N GLY A 182 32.27 -18.99 29.76
CA GLY A 182 31.95 -19.73 30.99
C GLY A 182 33.03 -19.71 32.08
N ILE A 183 33.52 -18.53 32.48
CA ILE A 183 34.24 -18.40 33.75
C ILE A 183 33.22 -18.19 34.88
N ASP A 184 33.06 -19.22 35.72
CA ASP A 184 32.41 -19.10 37.02
C ASP A 184 33.39 -18.44 38.00
N PHE A 185 32.98 -17.32 38.59
CA PHE A 185 33.67 -16.75 39.75
C PHE A 185 33.03 -17.35 41.00
N GLU A 186 33.76 -18.27 41.65
CA GLU A 186 33.44 -18.78 42.99
C GLU A 186 33.34 -17.67 44.04
#